data_AF-A0A7X1WN79-F1
#
_entry.id   AF-A0A7X1WN79-F1
#
_cell.length_a   1.000
_cell.length_b   1.000
_cell.length_c   1.000
_cell.angle_alpha   90.00
_cell.angle_beta   90.00
_cell.angle_gamma   90.00
#
_symmetry.space_group_name_H-M   'P 1'
#
loop_
_entity.id
_entity.type
_entity.pdbx_description
1 polymer ?
#
loop_
_entity_poly.entity_id
_entity_poly.type
_entity_poly.pdbx_seq_one_letter_code
_entity_poly.pdbx_strand_id
1 'polypeptide(L)'
;APVAGVDFEKVHAVIQERCTVCHSASPTSPLFSVAPAGVMFDTAQQIQLMAPRIQAQAVATPIMPLGNITQMTQQERDLVGAWVNSGAHIN
;
A
#
# COMPACT_ATOMS: atom_id res chain seq x y z
N ALA A 1 20.04 -4.80 -20.45
CA ALA A 1 18.62 -5.15 -20.60
C ALA A 1 17.81 -4.13 -19.82
N PRO A 2 16.65 -3.65 -20.31
CA PRO A 2 15.80 -2.84 -19.45
C PRO A 2 15.39 -3.74 -18.29
N VAL A 3 15.69 -3.32 -17.06
CA VAL A 3 15.19 -3.98 -15.87
C VAL A 3 13.68 -3.83 -15.97
N ALA A 4 12.95 -4.91 -16.23
CA ALA A 4 11.50 -4.87 -16.26
C ALA A 4 11.06 -4.37 -14.89
N GLY A 5 10.65 -3.11 -14.82
CA GLY A 5 10.26 -2.45 -13.58
C GLY A 5 9.13 -3.23 -12.94
N VAL A 6 9.08 -3.22 -11.60
CA VAL A 6 7.91 -3.72 -10.89
C VAL A 6 6.71 -2.90 -11.36
N ASP A 7 5.72 -3.59 -11.93
CA ASP A 7 4.53 -2.97 -12.51
C ASP A 7 3.70 -2.31 -11.41
N PHE A 8 3.68 -0.97 -11.40
CA PHE A 8 2.94 -0.20 -10.43
C PHE A 8 1.45 -0.47 -10.48
N GLU A 9 0.87 -0.88 -11.63
CA GLU A 9 -0.57 -1.17 -11.70
C GLU A 9 -0.94 -2.32 -10.76
N LYS A 10 -0.08 -3.35 -10.65
CA LYS A 10 -0.29 -4.47 -9.73
C LYS A 10 -0.15 -4.04 -8.26
N VAL A 11 0.83 -3.20 -7.98
CA VAL A 11 1.02 -2.63 -6.63
C VAL A 11 -0.18 -1.77 -6.25
N HIS A 12 -0.64 -0.93 -7.18
CA HIS A 12 -1.80 -0.07 -7.00
C HIS A 12 -3.04 -0.90 -6.67
N ALA A 13 -3.30 -1.98 -7.41
CA ALA A 13 -4.42 -2.89 -7.12
C ALA A 13 -4.34 -3.46 -5.69
N VAL A 14 -3.16 -3.93 -5.26
CA VAL A 14 -2.96 -4.41 -3.88
C VAL A 14 -3.23 -3.30 -2.86
N ILE A 15 -2.71 -2.09 -3.08
CA ILE A 15 -2.92 -0.97 -2.16
C ILE A 15 -4.41 -0.59 -2.07
N GLN A 16 -5.14 -0.62 -3.20
CA GLN A 16 -6.59 -0.37 -3.21
C GLN A 16 -7.37 -1.45 -2.47
N GLU A 17 -6.99 -2.72 -2.59
CA GLU A 17 -7.71 -3.79 -1.88
C GLU A 17 -7.37 -3.86 -0.39
N ARG A 18 -6.10 -3.58 -0.04
CA ARG A 18 -5.58 -3.87 1.30
C ARG A 18 -5.50 -2.65 2.20
N CYS A 19 -5.34 -1.44 1.65
CA CYS A 19 -5.02 -0.25 2.42
C CYS A 19 -6.13 0.80 2.43
N THR A 20 -6.78 1.08 1.30
CA THR A 20 -7.79 2.16 1.20
C THR A 20 -9.08 1.88 1.97
N VAL A 21 -9.31 0.62 2.38
CA VAL A 21 -10.38 0.23 3.32
C VAL A 21 -10.41 1.13 4.56
N CYS A 22 -9.23 1.51 5.08
CA CYS A 22 -9.10 2.45 6.20
C CYS A 22 -8.41 3.77 5.81
N HIS A 23 -7.51 3.76 4.83
CA HIS A 23 -6.66 4.89 4.46
C HIS A 23 -7.10 5.52 3.13
N SER A 24 -8.31 6.08 3.13
CA SER A 24 -8.94 6.75 1.99
C SER A 24 -9.62 8.04 2.44
N ALA A 25 -9.83 8.99 1.52
CA ALA A 25 -10.76 10.11 1.71
C ALA A 25 -12.19 9.64 2.05
N SER A 26 -12.57 8.45 1.59
CA SER A 26 -13.85 7.80 1.86
C SER A 26 -13.65 6.36 2.35
N PRO A 27 -13.19 6.15 3.60
CA PRO A 27 -12.97 4.80 4.13
C PRO A 27 -14.25 3.96 4.08
N THR A 28 -14.11 2.68 3.75
CA THR A 28 -15.23 1.73 3.71
C THR A 28 -15.32 0.88 4.98
N SER A 29 -14.29 0.92 5.84
CA SER A 29 -14.28 0.26 7.13
C SER A 29 -15.29 0.90 8.10
N PRO A 30 -16.12 0.11 8.81
CA PRO A 30 -17.00 0.63 9.84
C PRO A 30 -16.25 1.16 11.08
N LEU A 31 -14.95 0.88 11.19
CA LEU A 31 -14.12 1.30 12.33
C LEU A 31 -13.59 2.73 12.19
N PHE A 32 -13.63 3.30 10.99
CA PHE A 32 -13.00 4.59 10.69
C PHE A 32 -13.91 5.44 9.81
N SER A 33 -14.32 6.60 10.32
CA SER A 33 -15.02 7.62 9.52
C SER A 33 -14.06 8.54 8.75
N VAL A 34 -12.78 8.53 9.12
CA VAL A 34 -11.70 9.30 8.48
C VAL A 34 -10.43 8.47 8.46
N ALA A 35 -9.56 8.74 7.48
CA ALA A 35 -8.26 8.10 7.36
C ALA A 35 -7.38 8.29 8.63
N PRO A 36 -6.91 7.21 9.27
CA PRO A 36 -6.04 7.31 10.43
C PRO A 36 -4.76 8.08 10.12
N ALA A 37 -4.35 8.95 11.05
CA ALA A 37 -3.16 9.80 10.94
C ALA A 37 -3.10 10.67 9.67
N GLY A 38 -4.24 10.92 9.01
CA GLY A 38 -4.32 11.67 7.76
C GLY A 38 -3.64 10.97 6.57
N VAL A 39 -3.35 9.68 6.67
CA VAL A 39 -2.69 8.90 5.60
C VAL A 39 -3.73 8.36 4.64
N MET A 40 -3.61 8.74 3.37
CA MET A 40 -4.53 8.32 2.30
C MET A 40 -3.74 7.67 1.16
N PHE A 41 -4.40 6.77 0.43
CA PHE A 41 -3.83 6.04 -0.71
C PHE A 41 -4.77 6.06 -1.93
N ASP A 42 -5.57 7.12 -2.08
CA ASP A 42 -6.55 7.25 -3.18
C ASP A 42 -5.90 7.51 -4.54
N THR A 43 -4.68 8.05 -4.54
CA THR A 43 -3.95 8.43 -5.77
C THR A 43 -2.55 7.82 -5.80
N ALA A 44 -2.02 7.61 -7.02
CA ALA A 44 -0.67 7.11 -7.22
C ALA A 44 0.39 7.96 -6.52
N GLN A 45 0.22 9.29 -6.55
CA GLN A 45 1.13 10.24 -5.93
C GLN A 45 1.13 10.13 -4.40
N GLN A 46 -0.05 9.93 -3.79
CA GLN A 46 -0.14 9.67 -2.35
C GLN A 46 0.54 8.36 -1.97
N ILE A 47 0.32 7.30 -2.75
CA ILE A 47 0.94 5.98 -2.54
C ILE A 47 2.46 6.09 -2.61
N GLN A 48 2.98 6.74 -3.65
CA GLN A 48 4.41 6.96 -3.81
C GLN A 48 5.01 7.78 -2.67
N LEU A 49 4.37 8.88 -2.27
CA LEU A 49 4.82 9.72 -1.16
C LEU A 49 4.90 8.92 0.15
N MET A 50 4.00 7.97 0.34
CA MET A 50 3.92 7.13 1.54
C MET A 50 4.71 5.82 1.44
N ALA A 51 5.44 5.57 0.35
CA ALA A 51 6.24 4.35 0.16
C ALA A 51 7.13 3.98 1.38
N PRO A 52 7.82 4.93 2.06
CA PRO A 52 8.59 4.61 3.26
C PRO A 52 7.72 4.08 4.42
N ARG A 53 6.50 4.62 4.59
CA ARG A 53 5.56 4.16 5.63
C ARG A 53 4.95 2.82 5.26
N ILE A 54 4.57 2.62 4.00
CA ILE A 54 4.07 1.34 3.47
C ILE A 54 5.12 0.25 3.73
N GLN A 55 6.38 0.51 3.41
CA GLN A 55 7.47 -0.44 3.65
C GLN A 55 7.62 -0.77 5.14
N ALA A 56 7.68 0.24 6.00
CA ALA A 56 7.88 0.01 7.43
C ALA A 56 6.72 -0.78 8.07
N GLN A 57 5.48 -0.44 7.72
CA GLN A 57 4.29 -0.94 8.42
C GLN A 57 3.68 -2.20 7.80
N ALA A 58 3.73 -2.34 6.47
CA ALA A 58 3.12 -3.47 5.77
C ALA A 58 4.14 -4.52 5.29
N VAL A 59 5.42 -4.17 5.10
CA VAL A 59 6.41 -5.11 4.59
C VAL A 59 7.40 -5.55 5.66
N ALA A 60 8.03 -4.60 6.36
CA ALA A 60 9.09 -4.90 7.32
C ALA A 60 8.57 -5.42 8.68
N THR A 61 7.46 -4.86 9.18
CA THR A 61 6.88 -5.23 10.49
C THR A 61 5.56 -6.01 10.42
N PRO A 62 5.11 -6.35 9.21
CA PRO A 62 3.70 -6.64 8.82
C PRO A 62 2.56 -6.25 9.80
N ILE A 63 2.64 -5.11 10.50
CA ILE A 63 1.59 -4.66 11.44
C ILE A 63 0.32 -4.24 10.69
N MET A 64 0.49 -3.70 9.49
CA MET A 64 -0.60 -3.34 8.59
C MET A 64 -0.83 -4.41 7.52
N PRO A 65 -2.08 -4.69 7.13
CA PRO A 65 -3.34 -4.20 7.73
C PRO A 65 -3.48 -4.66 9.18
N LEU A 66 -4.08 -3.84 10.06
CA LEU A 66 -4.24 -4.18 11.49
C LEU A 66 -4.91 -5.56 11.64
N GLY A 67 -4.25 -6.49 12.33
CA GLY A 67 -4.76 -7.87 12.49
C GLY A 67 -4.97 -8.62 11.17
N ASN A 68 -4.35 -8.15 10.09
CA ASN A 68 -4.55 -8.60 8.71
C ASN A 68 -6.01 -8.65 8.26
N ILE A 69 -6.84 -7.69 8.68
CA ILE A 69 -8.29 -7.68 8.43
C ILE A 69 -8.68 -7.71 6.94
N THR A 70 -7.85 -7.20 6.04
CA THR A 70 -8.07 -7.24 4.58
C THR A 70 -7.39 -8.42 3.91
N GLN A 71 -6.84 -9.36 4.70
CA GLN A 71 -6.23 -10.61 4.25
C GLN A 71 -5.07 -10.43 3.26
N MET A 72 -4.22 -9.42 3.49
CA MET A 72 -3.02 -9.20 2.69
C MET A 72 -2.07 -10.40 2.80
N THR A 73 -1.78 -11.01 1.65
CA THR A 73 -0.94 -12.20 1.53
C THR A 73 0.54 -11.86 1.56
N GLN A 74 1.39 -12.87 1.77
CA GLN A 74 2.84 -12.68 1.70
C GLN A 74 3.29 -12.27 0.28
N GLN A 75 2.69 -12.84 -0.76
CA GLN A 75 3.03 -12.52 -2.16
C GLN A 75 2.74 -11.05 -2.49
N GLU A 76 1.63 -10.51 -1.98
CA GLU A 76 1.30 -9.09 -2.12
C GLU A 76 2.30 -8.19 -1.36
N ARG A 77 2.76 -8.61 -0.17
CA ARG A 77 3.80 -7.88 0.58
C ARG A 77 5.12 -7.88 -0.15
N ASP A 78 5.51 -9.02 -0.72
CA ASP A 78 6.73 -9.16 -1.49
C ASP A 78 6.70 -8.28 -2.75
N LEU A 79 5.55 -8.23 -3.44
CA LEU A 79 5.33 -7.32 -4.57
C LEU A 79 5.48 -5.85 -4.17
N VAL A 80 4.82 -5.42 -3.09
CA VAL A 80 4.91 -4.05 -2.58
C VAL A 80 6.34 -3.73 -2.16
N GLY A 81 7.02 -4.64 -1.46
CA GLY A 81 8.41 -4.48 -1.03
C GLY A 81 9.39 -4.35 -2.20
N ALA A 82 9.21 -5.16 -3.25
CA ALA A 82 10.00 -5.07 -4.47
C ALA A 82 9.81 -3.71 -5.17
N TRP A 83 8.58 -3.20 -5.20
CA TRP A 83 8.28 -1.87 -5.74
C TRP A 83 8.90 -0.73 -4.93
N VAL A 84 8.87 -0.80 -3.59
CA VAL A 84 9.57 0.22 -2.78
C VAL A 84 11.08 0.16 -3.04
N ASN A 85 11.66 -1.04 -3.07
CA ASN A 85 13.10 -1.23 -3.30
C ASN A 85 13.56 -0.80 -4.69
N SER A 86 12.67 -0.78 -5.69
CA SER A 86 12.97 -0.29 -7.03
C SER A 86 12.86 1.23 -7.17
N GLY A 87 12.55 1.96 -6.10
CA GLY A 87 12.43 3.42 -6.12
C GLY A 87 10.99 3.94 -6.15
N ALA A 88 10.00 3.07 -5.91
CA ALA A 88 8.58 3.43 -5.85
C ALA A 88 8.09 4.19 -7.10
N HIS A 89 8.52 3.76 -8.28
CA HIS A 89 8.11 4.36 -9.56
C HIS A 89 6.62 4.11 -9.81
N ILE A 90 5.92 5.11 -10.35
CA ILE A 90 4.47 5.05 -10.64
C ILE A 90 4.14 5.03 -12.14
N ASN A 91 5.17 5.00 -13.00
CA ASN A 91 5.10 5.01 -14.46
C ASN A 91 6.13 4.04 -15.06
#